data_AF-A0A7K2EIB4-F1
#
_entry.id   AF-A0A7K2EIB4-F1
#
_cell.length_a   1.000
_cell.length_b   1.000
_cell.length_c   1.000
_cell.angle_alpha   90.00
_cell.angle_beta   90.00
_cell.angle_gamma   90.00
#
_symmetry.space_group_name_H-M   'P 1'
#
loop_
_entity.id
_entity.type
_entity.pdbx_description
1 polymer ?
#
loop_
_entity_poly.entity_id
_entity_poly.type
_entity_poly.pdbx_seq_one_letter_code
_entity_poly.pdbx_strand_id
1 'polypeptide(L)'
;MVQTAHANGVEVYVSVGGGGGSSNFPVFAANEGARGNFVRTVRQYLAENCLDGVDIDWEEWNKDDANFPIASEKAAFLSLMKELRSELDSWGISLDVYPGDWFGRHYDEVYHLVDYVHVMGYDFSGPWSAPGPHSSFDQAIGTGSDASATGLAYWVNYRKWPSGKIILGVPFYGRDFDVNGGRGVAYRDIVARYPNAPGMDRVENIYYNGRQTIADKTQYVVENGFPGVMIWEIAHDTHDPVTSLLQIINDTISQ
;
A
#
# COMPACT_ATOMS: atom_id res chain seq x y z
N MET A 1 2.81 11.01 -19.77
CA MET A 1 2.20 10.05 -18.83
C MET A 1 0.84 10.55 -18.37
N VAL A 2 0.77 11.67 -17.62
CA VAL A 2 -0.49 12.26 -17.11
C VAL A 2 -1.56 12.43 -18.21
N GLN A 3 -1.23 13.11 -19.31
CA GLN A 3 -2.16 13.29 -20.44
C GLN A 3 -2.70 11.97 -21.01
N THR A 4 -1.87 10.93 -21.07
CA THR A 4 -2.28 9.61 -21.56
C THR A 4 -3.21 8.91 -20.58
N ALA A 5 -2.94 9.02 -19.27
CA ALA A 5 -3.80 8.49 -18.22
C ALA A 5 -5.18 9.16 -18.27
N HIS A 6 -5.20 10.50 -18.30
CA HIS A 6 -6.44 11.28 -18.41
C HIS A 6 -7.26 10.96 -19.67
N ALA A 7 -6.60 10.75 -20.82
CA ALA A 7 -7.27 10.34 -22.05
C ALA A 7 -7.99 8.98 -21.95
N ASN A 8 -7.63 8.17 -20.95
CA ASN A 8 -8.25 6.88 -20.63
C ASN A 8 -9.10 6.93 -19.35
N GLY A 9 -9.39 8.12 -18.81
CA GLY A 9 -10.17 8.29 -17.59
C GLY A 9 -9.47 7.79 -16.32
N VAL A 10 -8.14 7.74 -16.33
CA VAL A 10 -7.31 7.33 -15.18
C VAL A 10 -6.77 8.57 -14.49
N GLU A 11 -7.01 8.67 -13.19
CA GLU A 11 -6.44 9.71 -12.33
C GLU A 11 -4.96 9.42 -12.02
N VAL A 12 -4.17 10.47 -11.85
CA VAL A 12 -2.74 10.38 -11.53
C VAL A 12 -2.42 11.15 -10.27
N TYR A 13 -1.93 10.40 -9.29
CA TYR A 13 -1.50 10.90 -8.00
C TYR A 13 0.02 10.93 -7.92
N VAL A 14 0.57 11.88 -7.18
CA VAL A 14 1.98 11.82 -6.75
C VAL A 14 2.06 11.21 -5.35
N SER A 15 2.86 10.17 -5.18
CA SER A 15 3.14 9.62 -3.84
C SER A 15 4.35 10.31 -3.21
N VAL A 16 4.23 10.65 -1.93
CA VAL A 16 5.30 11.24 -1.12
C VAL A 16 5.61 10.29 0.02
N GLY A 17 6.86 9.81 0.07
CA GLY A 17 7.36 8.93 1.13
C GLY A 17 7.89 7.62 0.59
N GLY A 18 7.35 6.51 1.09
CA GLY A 18 7.76 5.14 0.84
C GLY A 18 8.87 4.65 1.75
N GLY A 19 9.10 3.33 1.73
CA GLY A 19 10.24 2.69 2.39
C GLY A 19 11.57 3.34 2.03
N GLY A 20 12.31 3.80 3.04
CA GLY A 20 13.54 4.59 2.90
C GLY A 20 13.35 6.08 2.52
N GLY A 21 12.14 6.51 2.16
CA GLY A 21 11.79 7.90 1.84
C GLY A 21 11.14 8.67 3.00
N SER A 22 10.88 8.00 4.12
CA SER A 22 9.99 8.55 5.17
C SER A 22 10.71 9.26 6.34
N SER A 23 12.04 9.27 6.35
CA SER A 23 12.85 9.76 7.50
C SER A 23 12.65 11.24 7.85
N ASN A 24 12.20 12.08 6.91
CA ASN A 24 11.99 13.51 7.15
C ASN A 24 10.58 13.85 7.66
N PHE A 25 9.60 12.96 7.51
CA PHE A 25 8.23 13.22 7.95
C PHE A 25 8.11 13.64 9.41
N PRO A 26 8.74 12.92 10.37
CA PRO A 26 8.73 13.33 11.78
C PRO A 26 9.07 14.81 11.99
N VAL A 27 10.12 15.28 11.31
CA VAL A 27 10.70 16.61 11.52
C VAL A 27 9.81 17.70 10.94
N PHE A 28 9.39 17.58 9.68
CA PHE A 28 8.61 18.65 9.05
C PHE A 28 7.15 18.65 9.50
N ALA A 29 6.56 17.48 9.78
CA ALA A 29 5.17 17.40 10.22
C ALA A 29 4.99 18.01 11.63
N ALA A 30 6.02 17.93 12.49
CA ALA A 30 5.99 18.51 13.83
C ALA A 30 6.07 20.04 13.86
N ASN A 31 6.60 20.66 12.80
CA ASN A 31 6.79 22.10 12.71
C ASN A 31 5.68 22.74 11.87
N GLU A 32 4.85 23.59 12.47
CA GLU A 32 3.71 24.23 11.79
C GLU A 32 4.11 25.02 10.53
N GLY A 33 5.21 25.79 10.59
CA GLY A 33 5.68 26.54 9.43
C GLY A 33 6.16 25.64 8.29
N ALA A 34 6.92 24.59 8.61
CA ALA A 34 7.42 23.62 7.64
C ALA A 34 6.28 22.79 7.03
N ARG A 35 5.34 22.33 7.86
CA ARG A 35 4.14 21.61 7.45
C ARG A 35 3.27 22.44 6.51
N GLY A 36 2.98 23.69 6.86
CA GLY A 36 2.23 24.60 5.98
C GLY A 36 2.98 24.88 4.66
N ASN A 37 4.31 24.97 4.70
CA ASN A 37 5.10 25.11 3.47
C ASN A 37 5.04 23.86 2.58
N PHE A 38 5.16 22.67 3.18
CA PHE A 38 5.02 21.39 2.50
C PHE A 38 3.67 21.29 1.79
N VAL A 39 2.58 21.54 2.51
CA VAL A 39 1.21 21.43 1.98
C VAL A 39 0.98 22.39 0.79
N ARG A 40 1.45 23.65 0.87
CA ARG A 40 1.38 24.58 -0.27
C ARG A 40 2.24 24.14 -1.45
N THR A 41 3.41 23.55 -1.18
CA THR A 41 4.30 23.04 -2.23
C THR A 41 3.64 21.86 -2.96
N VAL A 42 3.01 20.94 -2.21
CA VAL A 42 2.23 19.84 -2.80
C VAL A 42 1.15 20.40 -3.71
N ARG A 43 0.31 21.33 -3.22
CA ARG A 43 -0.74 21.95 -4.03
C ARG A 43 -0.20 22.57 -5.33
N GLN A 44 0.89 23.33 -5.23
CA GLN A 44 1.54 23.94 -6.39
C GLN A 44 2.02 22.86 -7.38
N TYR A 45 2.66 21.80 -6.89
CA TYR A 45 3.13 20.70 -7.71
C TYR A 45 1.98 19.96 -8.42
N LEU A 46 0.86 19.74 -7.73
CA LEU A 46 -0.33 19.13 -8.33
C LEU A 46 -0.85 20.00 -9.49
N ALA A 47 -0.98 21.30 -9.27
CA ALA A 47 -1.47 22.24 -10.29
C ALA A 47 -0.53 22.33 -11.50
N GLU A 48 0.78 22.44 -11.27
CA GLU A 48 1.78 22.58 -12.34
C GLU A 48 1.91 21.31 -13.20
N ASN A 49 1.71 20.14 -12.60
CA ASN A 49 1.86 18.86 -13.28
C ASN A 49 0.53 18.25 -13.74
N CYS A 50 -0.58 18.97 -13.56
CA CYS A 50 -1.94 18.51 -13.89
C CYS A 50 -2.28 17.18 -13.20
N LEU A 51 -1.92 17.04 -11.93
CA LEU A 51 -2.20 15.84 -11.13
C LEU A 51 -3.56 15.96 -10.43
N ASP A 52 -4.17 14.82 -10.16
CA ASP A 52 -5.50 14.72 -9.56
C ASP A 52 -5.44 14.64 -8.03
N GLY A 53 -4.30 14.23 -7.48
CA GLY A 53 -4.15 14.10 -6.04
C GLY A 53 -2.75 13.81 -5.53
N VAL A 54 -2.64 13.72 -4.21
CA VAL A 54 -1.44 13.31 -3.49
C VAL A 54 -1.72 12.03 -2.71
N ASP A 55 -0.75 11.14 -2.74
CA ASP A 55 -0.69 9.96 -1.89
C ASP A 55 0.38 10.17 -0.82
N ILE A 56 0.05 9.90 0.44
CA ILE A 56 1.00 10.00 1.55
C ILE A 56 1.37 8.58 1.98
N ASP A 57 2.62 8.22 1.77
CA ASP A 57 3.17 6.92 2.16
C ASP A 57 4.21 7.12 3.26
N TRP A 58 3.77 7.54 4.44
CA TRP A 58 4.65 7.69 5.59
C TRP A 58 4.84 6.32 6.26
N GLU A 59 5.94 5.68 5.88
CA GLU A 59 6.43 4.41 6.44
C GLU A 59 7.42 4.61 7.61
N GLU A 60 7.72 3.52 8.31
CA GLU A 60 8.78 3.46 9.32
C GLU A 60 8.52 4.32 10.57
N TRP A 61 7.33 4.20 11.17
CA TRP A 61 7.01 4.83 12.47
C TRP A 61 8.14 4.55 13.48
N ASN A 62 8.77 5.60 13.97
CA ASN A 62 10.00 5.43 14.72
C ASN A 62 9.66 4.97 16.14
N LYS A 63 10.02 3.72 16.45
CA LYS A 63 9.63 3.10 17.72
C LYS A 63 10.39 3.66 18.92
N ASP A 64 11.59 4.21 18.70
CA ASP A 64 12.56 4.46 19.78
C ASP A 64 13.40 5.76 19.62
N ASP A 65 12.97 6.74 18.83
CA ASP A 65 13.65 8.06 18.84
C ASP A 65 13.25 8.87 20.07
N ALA A 66 14.19 9.00 21.02
CA ALA A 66 14.01 9.80 22.22
C ALA A 66 13.71 11.28 21.92
N ASN A 67 14.11 11.80 20.75
CA ASN A 67 13.81 13.16 20.33
C ASN A 67 12.40 13.29 19.75
N PHE A 68 11.78 12.18 19.35
CA PHE A 68 10.47 12.20 18.71
C PHE A 68 9.62 10.98 19.12
N PRO A 69 9.01 11.02 20.32
CA PRO A 69 8.19 9.93 20.81
C PRO A 69 7.01 9.64 19.87
N ILE A 70 6.61 8.36 19.76
CA ILE A 70 5.47 7.88 18.95
C ILE A 70 4.22 8.77 19.09
N ALA A 71 3.89 9.20 20.30
CA ALA A 71 2.72 10.06 20.55
C ALA A 71 2.81 11.42 19.81
N SER A 72 4.01 12.00 19.74
CA SER A 72 4.27 13.23 18.99
C SER A 72 4.22 12.99 17.48
N GLU A 73 4.72 11.85 16.98
CA GLU A 73 4.62 11.52 15.56
C GLU A 73 3.17 11.41 15.12
N LYS A 74 2.34 10.71 15.90
CA LYS A 74 0.91 10.56 15.62
C LYS A 74 0.20 11.91 15.56
N ALA A 75 0.46 12.80 16.52
CA ALA A 75 -0.13 14.13 16.54
C ALA A 75 0.34 15.00 15.36
N ALA A 76 1.62 14.90 14.99
CA ALA A 76 2.19 15.58 13.84
C ALA A 76 1.58 15.07 12.52
N PHE A 77 1.44 13.76 12.36
CA PHE A 77 0.80 13.14 11.21
C PHE A 77 -0.67 13.56 11.08
N LEU A 78 -1.46 13.52 12.17
CA LEU A 78 -2.84 13.99 12.15
C LEU A 78 -2.94 15.47 11.75
N SER A 79 -2.01 16.31 12.24
CA SER A 79 -1.95 17.73 11.87
C SER A 79 -1.63 17.91 10.39
N LEU A 80 -0.72 17.11 9.84
CA LEU A 80 -0.39 17.09 8.41
C LEU A 80 -1.61 16.71 7.57
N MET A 81 -2.31 15.64 7.92
CA MET A 81 -3.49 15.20 7.17
C MET A 81 -4.63 16.22 7.21
N LYS A 82 -4.81 16.92 8.35
CA LYS A 82 -5.81 18.00 8.47
C LYS A 82 -5.47 19.19 7.58
N GLU A 83 -4.21 19.61 7.56
CA GLU A 83 -3.77 20.72 6.70
C GLU A 83 -3.82 20.36 5.22
N LEU A 84 -3.39 19.15 4.84
CA LEU A 84 -3.55 18.65 3.48
C LEU A 84 -5.02 18.69 3.05
N ARG A 85 -5.93 18.13 3.86
CA ARG A 85 -7.36 18.13 3.50
C ARG A 85 -7.93 19.54 3.37
N SER A 86 -7.48 20.48 4.20
CA SER A 86 -7.92 21.87 4.16
C SER A 86 -7.39 22.64 2.94
N GLU A 87 -6.13 22.44 2.54
CA GLU A 87 -5.52 23.15 1.41
C GLU A 87 -5.90 22.51 0.06
N LEU A 88 -6.12 21.20 0.05
CA LEU A 88 -6.34 20.39 -1.15
C LEU A 88 -7.82 20.05 -1.36
N ASP A 89 -8.76 20.93 -0.98
CA ASP A 89 -10.21 20.67 -0.96
C ASP A 89 -10.80 20.05 -2.25
N SER A 90 -10.19 20.32 -3.39
CA SER A 90 -10.59 19.89 -4.74
C SER A 90 -9.71 18.79 -5.34
N TRP A 91 -8.64 18.39 -4.66
CA TRP A 91 -7.76 17.30 -5.08
C TRP A 91 -8.02 16.04 -4.25
N GLY A 92 -7.72 14.88 -4.83
CA GLY A 92 -7.75 13.62 -4.11
C GLY A 92 -6.61 13.51 -3.09
N ILE A 93 -6.89 12.86 -1.97
CA ILE A 93 -5.88 12.47 -0.99
C ILE A 93 -6.00 10.97 -0.73
N SER A 94 -4.90 10.23 -0.93
CA SER A 94 -4.79 8.84 -0.50
C SER A 94 -3.68 8.67 0.54
N LEU A 95 -3.70 7.50 1.18
CA LEU A 95 -2.79 7.15 2.26
C LEU A 95 -2.50 5.66 2.23
N ASP A 96 -1.22 5.32 2.24
CA ASP A 96 -0.75 3.96 2.43
C ASP A 96 -0.63 3.62 3.93
N VAL A 97 -1.15 2.46 4.32
CA VAL A 97 -1.18 2.00 5.71
C VAL A 97 -0.69 0.57 5.83
N TYR A 98 -0.01 0.31 6.96
CA TYR A 98 0.40 -1.04 7.33
C TYR A 98 -0.79 -2.01 7.49
N PRO A 99 -0.61 -3.29 7.14
CA PRO A 99 -1.71 -4.26 7.12
C PRO A 99 -1.89 -4.97 8.47
N GLY A 100 -1.93 -4.23 9.57
CA GLY A 100 -2.14 -4.81 10.90
C GLY A 100 -1.74 -3.94 12.09
N ASP A 101 -1.92 -4.46 13.31
CA ASP A 101 -1.77 -3.70 14.57
C ASP A 101 -0.35 -3.21 14.85
N TRP A 102 0.69 -3.85 14.31
CA TRP A 102 2.09 -3.51 14.62
C TRP A 102 2.45 -2.03 14.45
N PHE A 103 1.87 -1.41 13.41
CA PHE A 103 2.05 -0.02 13.05
C PHE A 103 0.73 0.63 12.60
N GLY A 104 -0.25 -0.15 12.15
CA GLY A 104 -1.58 0.34 11.78
C GLY A 104 -2.28 1.07 12.92
N ARG A 105 -1.92 0.81 14.18
CA ARG A 105 -2.48 1.53 15.33
C ARG A 105 -2.09 3.02 15.42
N HIS A 106 -1.12 3.47 14.63
CA HIS A 106 -0.63 4.85 14.64
C HIS A 106 -1.42 5.79 13.74
N TYR A 107 -2.19 5.27 12.79
CA TYR A 107 -3.08 6.06 11.93
C TYR A 107 -4.39 6.33 12.69
N ASP A 108 -4.45 7.45 13.42
CA ASP A 108 -5.63 7.91 14.19
C ASP A 108 -6.83 8.22 13.25
N GLU A 109 -7.70 9.19 13.54
CA GLU A 109 -8.92 9.49 12.76
C GLU A 109 -8.67 10.06 11.33
N VAL A 110 -7.64 9.57 10.62
CA VAL A 110 -7.22 10.00 9.28
C VAL A 110 -8.14 9.49 8.17
N TYR A 111 -8.91 8.43 8.41
CA TYR A 111 -9.91 7.92 7.45
C TYR A 111 -10.88 9.00 6.95
N HIS A 112 -11.25 9.95 7.82
CA HIS A 112 -12.17 11.04 7.46
C HIS A 112 -11.50 12.17 6.68
N LEU A 113 -10.17 12.17 6.58
CA LEU A 113 -9.37 13.21 5.93
C LEU A 113 -8.86 12.78 4.54
N VAL A 114 -9.14 11.55 4.12
CA VAL A 114 -8.66 10.97 2.86
C VAL A 114 -9.82 10.45 2.03
N ASP A 115 -9.61 10.35 0.72
CA ASP A 115 -10.54 9.79 -0.26
C ASP A 115 -10.35 8.29 -0.40
N TYR A 116 -9.09 7.82 -0.32
CA TYR A 116 -8.74 6.40 -0.36
C TYR A 116 -7.70 6.03 0.72
N VAL A 117 -7.73 4.79 1.15
CA VAL A 117 -6.73 4.17 2.04
C VAL A 117 -6.23 2.91 1.34
N HIS A 118 -4.94 2.87 1.02
CA HIS A 118 -4.28 1.67 0.49
C HIS A 118 -3.73 0.85 1.64
N VAL A 119 -4.31 -0.32 1.88
CA VAL A 119 -3.78 -1.28 2.87
C VAL A 119 -2.70 -2.09 2.18
N MET A 120 -1.43 -1.90 2.56
CA MET A 120 -0.30 -2.63 2.01
C MET A 120 -0.34 -4.11 2.41
N GLY A 121 -1.21 -4.92 1.78
CA GLY A 121 -1.53 -6.30 2.12
C GLY A 121 -0.41 -7.31 1.85
N TYR A 122 0.83 -6.93 2.13
CA TYR A 122 2.06 -7.65 1.88
C TYR A 122 3.11 -7.34 2.96
N ASP A 123 4.27 -7.97 2.85
CA ASP A 123 5.40 -7.87 3.79
C ASP A 123 5.07 -8.28 5.24
N PHE A 124 4.21 -9.29 5.38
CA PHE A 124 4.02 -9.99 6.65
C PHE A 124 5.25 -10.80 7.08
N SER A 125 6.17 -11.10 6.16
CA SER A 125 7.43 -11.80 6.39
C SER A 125 8.52 -11.25 5.48
N GLY A 126 9.76 -11.30 5.93
CA GLY A 126 10.91 -10.73 5.21
C GLY A 126 12.21 -10.87 5.99
N PRO A 127 13.23 -10.02 5.73
CA PRO A 127 14.53 -10.06 6.41
C PRO A 127 14.50 -9.98 7.95
N TRP A 128 13.37 -9.59 8.52
CA TRP A 128 13.10 -9.48 9.96
C TRP A 128 12.42 -10.72 10.56
N SER A 129 12.14 -11.76 9.79
CA SER A 129 11.40 -12.95 10.24
C SER A 129 12.03 -14.27 9.75
N ALA A 130 11.52 -15.38 10.25
CA ALA A 130 11.78 -16.69 9.65
C ALA A 130 11.15 -16.75 8.22
N PRO A 131 11.63 -17.67 7.35
CA PRO A 131 11.06 -17.88 6.03
C PRO A 131 9.57 -18.22 6.07
N GLY A 132 8.79 -17.55 5.23
CA GLY A 132 7.35 -17.75 5.17
C GLY A 132 6.65 -16.87 4.13
N PRO A 133 5.35 -17.10 3.89
CA PRO A 133 4.55 -16.26 3.02
C PRO A 133 4.51 -14.83 3.54
N HIS A 134 4.77 -13.88 2.65
CA HIS A 134 4.72 -12.45 2.97
C HIS A 134 3.41 -11.77 2.54
N SER A 135 2.48 -12.50 1.92
CA SER A 135 1.20 -11.97 1.45
C SER A 135 0.24 -13.12 1.13
N SER A 136 0.03 -14.09 2.03
CA SER A 136 -1.01 -15.10 1.80
C SER A 136 -2.40 -14.46 1.74
N PHE A 137 -3.39 -15.18 1.19
CA PHE A 137 -4.79 -14.74 1.23
C PHE A 137 -5.22 -14.44 2.68
N ASP A 138 -4.97 -15.37 3.60
CA ASP A 138 -5.37 -15.23 5.00
C ASP A 138 -4.74 -14.01 5.69
N GLN A 139 -3.47 -13.71 5.40
CA GLN A 139 -2.79 -12.53 5.92
C GLN A 139 -3.37 -11.23 5.36
N ALA A 140 -3.59 -11.17 4.04
CA ALA A 140 -4.06 -9.96 3.36
C ALA A 140 -5.52 -9.62 3.69
N ILE A 141 -6.37 -10.65 3.86
CA ILE A 141 -7.77 -10.47 4.22
C ILE A 141 -7.93 -10.33 5.74
N GLY A 142 -7.12 -11.05 6.51
CA GLY A 142 -7.29 -11.20 7.95
C GLY A 142 -8.35 -12.25 8.26
N THR A 143 -8.08 -13.51 7.93
CA THR A 143 -8.90 -14.68 8.29
C THR A 143 -8.13 -15.60 9.25
N GLY A 144 -8.76 -16.69 9.70
CA GLY A 144 -8.11 -17.68 10.56
C GLY A 144 -7.81 -17.18 11.99
N SER A 145 -6.71 -17.64 12.58
CA SER A 145 -6.30 -17.27 13.95
C SER A 145 -5.93 -15.80 14.11
N ASP A 146 -5.60 -15.11 13.02
CA ASP A 146 -5.11 -13.73 13.00
C ASP A 146 -6.18 -12.73 12.53
N ALA A 147 -7.44 -13.17 12.46
CA ALA A 147 -8.52 -12.48 11.75
C ALA A 147 -8.89 -11.08 12.25
N SER A 148 -8.43 -10.68 13.44
CA SER A 148 -8.65 -9.31 13.95
C SER A 148 -7.41 -8.44 13.96
N ALA A 149 -6.23 -8.99 13.64
CA ALA A 149 -4.93 -8.33 13.83
C ALA A 149 -4.23 -7.94 12.52
N THR A 150 -4.71 -8.43 11.38
CA THR A 150 -4.03 -8.29 10.07
C THR A 150 -4.98 -7.89 8.94
N GLY A 151 -4.40 -7.41 7.85
CA GLY A 151 -5.06 -7.22 6.55
C GLY A 151 -6.23 -6.23 6.58
N LEU A 152 -7.20 -6.46 5.70
CA LEU A 152 -8.44 -5.68 5.63
C LEU A 152 -9.26 -5.78 6.93
N ALA A 153 -9.30 -6.96 7.54
CA ALA A 153 -10.10 -7.19 8.74
C ALA A 153 -9.63 -6.37 9.94
N TYR A 154 -8.33 -6.09 10.08
CA TYR A 154 -7.86 -5.15 11.09
C TYR A 154 -8.53 -3.76 10.93
N TRP A 155 -8.57 -3.23 9.71
CA TRP A 155 -9.15 -1.90 9.47
C TRP A 155 -10.68 -1.89 9.57
N VAL A 156 -11.36 -2.87 8.99
CA VAL A 156 -12.83 -2.93 8.97
C VAL A 156 -13.40 -3.43 10.30
N ASN A 157 -12.89 -4.55 10.80
CA ASN A 157 -13.48 -5.24 11.95
C ASN A 157 -12.93 -4.72 13.28
N TYR A 158 -11.65 -4.38 13.37
CA TYR A 158 -11.05 -3.90 14.61
C TYR A 158 -11.10 -2.38 14.73
N ARG A 159 -10.60 -1.65 13.72
CA ARG A 159 -10.60 -0.17 13.70
C ARG A 159 -11.95 0.45 13.32
N LYS A 160 -12.90 -0.35 12.84
CA LYS A 160 -14.27 0.08 12.48
C LYS A 160 -14.30 1.14 11.39
N TRP A 161 -13.31 1.16 10.50
CA TRP A 161 -13.35 2.01 9.32
C TRP A 161 -14.34 1.44 8.31
N PRO A 162 -15.26 2.25 7.75
CA PRO A 162 -16.10 1.81 6.65
C PRO A 162 -15.26 1.32 5.47
N SER A 163 -15.69 0.25 4.79
CA SER A 163 -14.93 -0.34 3.69
C SER A 163 -14.87 0.53 2.44
N GLY A 164 -15.79 1.47 2.27
CA GLY A 164 -16.00 2.23 1.02
C GLY A 164 -14.85 3.13 0.54
N LYS A 165 -13.75 3.21 1.30
CA LYS A 165 -12.50 3.90 0.88
C LYS A 165 -11.27 3.01 0.98
N ILE A 166 -11.41 1.76 1.43
CA ILE A 166 -10.28 0.87 1.77
C ILE A 166 -9.97 -0.02 0.58
N ILE A 167 -8.77 0.11 0.04
CA ILE A 167 -8.28 -0.62 -1.13
C ILE A 167 -7.22 -1.62 -0.67
N LEU A 168 -7.27 -2.85 -1.19
CA LEU A 168 -6.29 -3.88 -0.85
C LEU A 168 -5.06 -3.79 -1.76
N GLY A 169 -3.87 -3.62 -1.19
CA GLY A 169 -2.59 -3.74 -1.88
C GLY A 169 -2.19 -5.21 -2.11
N VAL A 170 -1.73 -5.53 -3.31
CA VAL A 170 -1.18 -6.85 -3.67
C VAL A 170 0.24 -6.72 -4.23
N PRO A 171 1.17 -7.64 -3.88
CA PRO A 171 2.55 -7.54 -4.32
C PRO A 171 2.75 -8.22 -5.67
N PHE A 172 3.41 -7.52 -6.59
CA PHE A 172 3.95 -8.09 -7.82
C PHE A 172 5.40 -8.54 -7.64
N TYR A 173 5.80 -8.89 -6.42
CA TYR A 173 7.12 -9.39 -6.09
C TYR A 173 7.02 -10.52 -5.07
N GLY A 174 8.11 -11.25 -4.91
CA GLY A 174 8.30 -12.24 -3.86
C GLY A 174 9.41 -11.85 -2.88
N ARG A 175 9.52 -12.62 -1.81
CA ARG A 175 10.61 -12.59 -0.83
C ARG A 175 11.46 -13.85 -0.97
N ASP A 176 12.71 -13.68 -1.37
CA ASP A 176 13.72 -14.74 -1.50
C ASP A 176 14.52 -14.86 -0.21
N PHE A 177 14.29 -15.95 0.54
CA PHE A 177 14.93 -16.16 1.84
C PHE A 177 16.33 -16.79 1.76
N ASP A 178 16.78 -17.23 0.57
CA ASP A 178 18.16 -17.66 0.38
C ASP A 178 19.10 -16.46 0.16
N VAL A 179 18.54 -15.28 -0.13
CA VAL A 179 19.29 -14.03 -0.34
C VAL A 179 18.94 -13.00 0.73
N ASN A 180 19.90 -12.69 1.61
CA ASN A 180 19.75 -11.72 2.72
C ASN A 180 18.51 -11.96 3.60
N GLY A 181 18.06 -13.22 3.72
CA GLY A 181 16.97 -13.61 4.60
C GLY A 181 15.59 -13.09 4.18
N GLY A 182 15.36 -12.73 2.92
CA GLY A 182 14.05 -12.28 2.43
C GLY A 182 14.13 -11.10 1.46
N ARG A 183 15.12 -11.06 0.58
CA ARG A 183 15.25 -9.97 -0.40
C ARG A 183 14.05 -9.97 -1.35
N GLY A 184 13.56 -8.76 -1.68
CA GLY A 184 12.54 -8.60 -2.72
C GLY A 184 13.03 -9.06 -4.10
N VAL A 185 12.20 -9.80 -4.82
CA VAL A 185 12.46 -10.22 -6.20
C VAL A 185 11.21 -10.04 -7.05
N ALA A 186 11.35 -9.35 -8.20
CA ALA A 186 10.22 -9.05 -9.07
C ALA A 186 9.56 -10.33 -9.59
N TYR A 187 8.23 -10.35 -9.66
CA TYR A 187 7.48 -11.51 -10.14
C TYR A 187 7.94 -11.96 -11.53
N ARG A 188 8.20 -11.02 -12.45
CA ARG A 188 8.75 -11.32 -13.78
C ARG A 188 10.06 -12.10 -13.75
N ASP A 189 10.93 -11.83 -12.77
CA ASP A 189 12.22 -12.51 -12.62
C ASP A 189 12.05 -13.91 -12.01
N ILE A 190 10.98 -14.12 -11.24
CA ILE A 190 10.58 -15.46 -10.78
C ILE A 190 10.06 -16.26 -11.97
N VAL A 191 9.11 -15.72 -12.74
CA VAL A 191 8.52 -16.39 -13.91
C VAL A 191 9.56 -16.72 -14.97
N ALA A 192 10.52 -15.81 -15.23
CA ALA A 192 11.61 -16.05 -16.17
C ALA A 192 12.51 -17.23 -15.77
N ARG A 193 12.65 -17.51 -14.46
CA ARG A 193 13.46 -18.61 -13.93
C ARG A 193 12.68 -19.91 -13.77
N TYR A 194 11.40 -19.85 -13.43
CA TYR A 194 10.57 -21.01 -13.11
C TYR A 194 9.27 -20.99 -13.92
N PRO A 195 9.14 -21.78 -15.01
CA PRO A 195 7.98 -21.74 -15.90
C PRO A 195 6.63 -22.06 -15.25
N ASN A 196 6.62 -22.82 -14.15
CA ASN A 196 5.43 -23.17 -13.38
C ASN A 196 5.06 -22.13 -12.31
N ALA A 197 5.90 -21.11 -12.09
CA ALA A 197 5.66 -20.07 -11.08
C ALA A 197 4.29 -19.38 -11.18
N PRO A 198 3.72 -19.10 -12.37
CA PRO A 198 2.43 -18.41 -12.44
C PRO A 198 1.28 -19.12 -11.70
N GLY A 199 1.34 -20.44 -11.56
CA GLY A 199 0.33 -21.23 -10.84
C GLY A 199 0.68 -21.56 -9.39
N MET A 200 1.71 -20.93 -8.81
CA MET A 200 2.22 -21.23 -7.48
C MET A 200 2.40 -19.96 -6.65
N ASP A 201 2.41 -20.09 -5.32
CA ASP A 201 2.77 -19.01 -4.39
C ASP A 201 4.19 -19.15 -3.82
N ARG A 202 4.90 -20.19 -4.29
CA ARG A 202 6.25 -20.50 -3.82
C ARG A 202 7.00 -21.33 -4.86
N VAL A 203 8.25 -20.97 -5.08
CA VAL A 203 9.26 -21.82 -5.71
C VAL A 203 10.51 -21.77 -4.85
N GLU A 204 11.10 -22.92 -4.55
CA GLU A 204 12.27 -23.02 -3.66
C GLU A 204 12.04 -22.27 -2.32
N ASN A 205 12.84 -21.27 -1.99
CA ASN A 205 12.69 -20.42 -0.80
C ASN A 205 12.19 -19.00 -1.13
N ILE A 206 11.54 -18.84 -2.29
CA ILE A 206 10.92 -17.60 -2.76
C ILE A 206 9.41 -17.71 -2.56
N TYR A 207 8.85 -16.84 -1.72
CA TYR A 207 7.41 -16.76 -1.46
C TYR A 207 6.82 -15.53 -2.15
N TYR A 208 5.73 -15.68 -2.88
CA TYR A 208 5.07 -14.63 -3.68
C TYR A 208 3.58 -14.97 -3.84
N ASN A 209 2.85 -14.23 -4.67
CA ASN A 209 1.51 -14.61 -5.09
C ASN A 209 1.49 -14.95 -6.57
N GLY A 210 1.05 -16.16 -6.88
CA GLY A 210 0.71 -16.57 -8.24
C GLY A 210 -0.64 -16.02 -8.68
N ARG A 211 -1.03 -16.36 -9.90
CA ARG A 211 -2.24 -15.84 -10.55
C ARG A 211 -3.51 -16.18 -9.77
N GLN A 212 -3.62 -17.39 -9.23
CA GLN A 212 -4.80 -17.81 -8.47
C GLN A 212 -4.99 -16.97 -7.20
N THR A 213 -3.95 -16.79 -6.40
CA THR A 213 -4.04 -16.00 -5.15
C THR A 213 -4.35 -14.53 -5.42
N ILE A 214 -3.82 -13.95 -6.50
CA ILE A 214 -4.19 -12.60 -6.93
C ILE A 214 -5.67 -12.55 -7.37
N ALA A 215 -6.14 -13.53 -8.13
CA ALA A 215 -7.56 -13.63 -8.52
C ALA A 215 -8.47 -13.75 -7.28
N ASP A 216 -8.15 -14.64 -6.35
CA ASP A 216 -8.95 -14.87 -5.13
C ASP A 216 -9.05 -13.60 -4.27
N LYS A 217 -7.94 -12.87 -4.08
CA LYS A 217 -7.94 -11.58 -3.38
C LYS A 217 -8.78 -10.53 -4.10
N THR A 218 -8.66 -10.47 -5.42
CA THR A 218 -9.43 -9.51 -6.25
C THR A 218 -10.92 -9.82 -6.19
N GLN A 219 -11.29 -11.08 -6.32
CA GLN A 219 -12.67 -11.56 -6.20
C GLN A 219 -13.23 -11.22 -4.82
N TYR A 220 -12.48 -11.47 -3.75
CA TYR A 220 -12.91 -11.12 -2.40
C TYR A 220 -13.22 -9.63 -2.25
N VAL A 221 -12.34 -8.75 -2.75
CA VAL A 221 -12.53 -7.29 -2.73
C VAL A 221 -13.84 -6.90 -3.43
N VAL A 222 -14.09 -7.44 -4.63
CA VAL A 222 -15.31 -7.18 -5.41
C VAL A 222 -16.55 -7.68 -4.68
N GLU A 223 -16.55 -8.94 -4.23
CA GLU A 223 -17.70 -9.58 -3.57
C GLU A 223 -18.07 -8.92 -2.23
N ASN A 224 -17.09 -8.31 -1.55
CA ASN A 224 -17.30 -7.65 -0.26
C ASN A 224 -17.42 -6.12 -0.35
N GLY A 225 -17.55 -5.58 -1.56
CA GLY A 225 -17.85 -4.16 -1.79
C GLY A 225 -16.72 -3.20 -1.39
N PHE A 226 -15.46 -3.66 -1.43
CA PHE A 226 -14.31 -2.78 -1.35
C PHE A 226 -14.10 -2.08 -2.72
N PRO A 227 -13.51 -0.87 -2.78
CA PRO A 227 -13.43 -0.10 -4.03
C PRO A 227 -12.49 -0.69 -5.08
N GLY A 228 -11.51 -1.52 -4.67
CA GLY A 228 -10.59 -2.14 -5.63
C GLY A 228 -9.29 -2.66 -5.00
N VAL A 229 -8.32 -2.86 -5.89
CA VAL A 229 -6.98 -3.39 -5.59
C VAL A 229 -5.91 -2.38 -6.02
N MET A 230 -4.88 -2.20 -5.18
CA MET A 230 -3.64 -1.48 -5.48
C MET A 230 -2.54 -2.51 -5.78
N ILE A 231 -1.61 -2.20 -6.69
CA ILE A 231 -0.50 -3.08 -7.06
C ILE A 231 0.85 -2.48 -6.68
N TRP A 232 1.72 -3.28 -6.05
CA TRP A 232 3.12 -2.88 -5.78
C TRP A 232 4.11 -3.86 -6.43
N GLU A 233 4.76 -3.52 -7.55
CA GLU A 233 4.45 -2.41 -8.44
C GLU A 233 4.40 -2.91 -9.89
N ILE A 234 3.85 -2.09 -10.79
CA ILE A 234 3.61 -2.47 -12.19
C ILE A 234 4.88 -2.93 -12.91
N ALA A 235 6.04 -2.37 -12.55
CA ALA A 235 7.32 -2.74 -13.15
C ALA A 235 7.75 -4.16 -12.80
N HIS A 236 7.16 -4.81 -11.80
CA HIS A 236 7.50 -6.18 -11.45
C HIS A 236 6.67 -7.25 -12.16
N ASP A 237 5.63 -6.86 -12.90
CA ASP A 237 4.82 -7.80 -13.68
C ASP A 237 5.52 -8.27 -14.97
N THR A 238 5.00 -9.36 -15.52
CA THR A 238 5.35 -9.84 -16.85
C THR A 238 4.62 -9.05 -17.94
N HIS A 239 5.18 -9.02 -19.15
CA HIS A 239 4.53 -8.42 -20.33
C HIS A 239 3.70 -9.45 -21.13
N ASP A 240 3.76 -10.73 -20.77
CA ASP A 240 2.95 -11.77 -21.40
C ASP A 240 1.56 -11.82 -20.72
N PRO A 241 0.46 -11.57 -21.46
CA PRO A 241 -0.90 -11.63 -20.91
C PRO A 241 -1.26 -12.96 -20.25
N VAL A 242 -0.61 -14.07 -20.65
CA VAL A 242 -0.83 -15.40 -20.08
C VAL A 242 -0.16 -15.56 -18.72
N THR A 243 0.78 -14.69 -18.35
CA THR A 243 1.44 -14.74 -17.04
C THR A 243 1.24 -13.47 -16.23
N SER A 244 0.69 -12.41 -16.82
CA SER A 244 0.49 -11.12 -16.16
C SER A 244 -0.46 -11.21 -14.97
N LEU A 245 -0.03 -10.63 -13.86
CA LEU A 245 -0.85 -10.43 -12.67
C LEU A 245 -1.81 -9.25 -12.85
N LEU A 246 -1.44 -8.19 -13.59
CA LEU A 246 -2.38 -7.13 -13.93
C LEU A 246 -3.53 -7.66 -14.79
N GLN A 247 -3.24 -8.52 -15.76
CA GLN A 247 -4.28 -9.12 -16.60
C GLN A 247 -5.24 -9.97 -15.76
N ILE A 248 -4.75 -10.75 -14.78
CA ILE A 248 -5.67 -11.54 -13.93
C ILE A 248 -6.58 -10.65 -13.08
N ILE A 249 -6.09 -9.50 -12.60
CA ILE A 249 -6.93 -8.52 -11.88
C ILE A 249 -8.04 -8.01 -12.80
N ASN A 250 -7.67 -7.57 -14.02
CA ASN A 250 -8.64 -7.07 -15.00
C ASN A 250 -9.70 -8.11 -15.39
N ASP A 251 -9.27 -9.35 -15.63
CA ASP A 251 -10.16 -10.46 -15.97
C ASP A 251 -11.11 -10.82 -14.81
N THR A 252 -10.67 -10.63 -13.56
CA THR A 252 -11.48 -10.93 -12.36
C THR A 252 -12.52 -9.84 -12.09
N ILE A 253 -12.16 -8.57 -12.27
CA ILE A 253 -13.10 -7.43 -12.07
C ILE A 253 -14.18 -7.39 -13.16
N SER A 254 -13.91 -7.97 -14.34
CA SER A 254 -14.82 -7.95 -15.48
C SER A 254 -15.89 -9.06 -15.48
N GLN A 255 -15.91 -9.93 -14.46
CA GLN A 255 -16.87 -11.04 -14.32
C GLN A 255 -18.10 -10.63 -13.51
#